data_AF-A0A951ZNT6-F1
#
_entry.id   AF-A0A951ZNT6-F1
#
_cell.length_a   1.000
_cell.length_b   1.000
_cell.length_c   1.000
_cell.angle_alpha   90.00
_cell.angle_beta   90.00
_cell.angle_gamma   90.00
#
_symmetry.space_group_name_H-M   'P 1'
#
loop_
_entity.id
_entity.type
_entity.pdbx_description
1 polymer ?
#
loop_
_entity_poly.entity_id
_entity_poly.type
_entity_poly.pdbx_seq_one_letter_code
_entity_poly.pdbx_strand_id
1 'polypeptide(L)'
;LMTTRDYNNYHEMFKLISSFIQPPDLLIYLRASVPTLVNQIQKRGREYENNIRLDYLKRLNERYEAWISTYEEGKLLVVDIDNNNFPDNPEDLGKIIQSIEAEIHGLF
;
A
#
# COMPACT_ATOMS: atom_id res chain seq x y z
N LEU A 1 0.60 -11.54 21.63
CA LEU A 1 1.35 -12.06 20.45
C LEU A 1 0.72 -13.39 20.08
N MET A 2 0.39 -13.60 18.80
CA MET A 2 -0.23 -14.84 18.32
C MET A 2 0.75 -16.01 18.45
N THR A 3 0.27 -17.21 18.80
CA THR A 3 1.15 -18.38 18.94
C THR A 3 1.66 -18.84 17.58
N THR A 4 2.80 -19.53 17.54
CA THR A 4 3.35 -20.08 16.28
C THR A 4 2.35 -21.01 15.59
N ARG A 5 1.60 -21.80 16.36
CA ARG A 5 0.58 -22.69 15.82
C ARG A 5 -0.55 -21.91 15.14
N ASP A 6 -1.07 -20.89 15.80
CA ASP A 6 -2.17 -20.11 15.25
C ASP A 6 -1.72 -19.28 14.03
N TYR A 7 -0.47 -18.80 14.04
CA TYR A 7 0.15 -18.17 12.88
C TYR A 7 0.26 -19.12 11.68
N ASN A 8 0.78 -20.33 11.89
CA ASN A 8 0.91 -21.30 10.81
C ASN A 8 -0.45 -21.69 10.24
N ASN A 9 -1.44 -21.93 11.10
CA ASN A 9 -2.80 -22.23 10.66
C ASN A 9 -3.40 -21.09 9.83
N TYR A 10 -3.27 -19.85 10.29
CA TYR A 10 -3.71 -18.67 9.54
C TYR A 10 -3.00 -18.57 8.18
N HIS A 11 -1.68 -18.77 8.15
CA HIS A 11 -0.87 -18.64 6.95
C HIS A 11 -1.17 -19.72 5.91
N GLU A 12 -1.36 -20.97 6.35
CA GLU A 12 -1.77 -22.06 5.46
C GLU A 12 -3.16 -21.81 4.87
N MET A 13 -4.11 -21.40 5.71
CA MET A 13 -5.46 -21.06 5.25
C MET A 13 -5.43 -19.89 4.27
N PHE A 14 -4.64 -18.85 4.55
CA PHE A 14 -4.46 -17.71 3.67
C PHE A 14 -3.93 -18.15 2.31
N LYS A 15 -2.85 -18.94 2.26
CA LYS A 15 -2.28 -19.46 1.01
C LYS A 15 -3.26 -20.30 0.20
N LEU A 16 -4.05 -21.14 0.88
CA LEU A 16 -5.08 -21.94 0.22
C LEU A 16 -6.16 -21.06 -0.39
N ILE A 17 -6.64 -20.03 0.32
CA ILE A 17 -7.66 -19.13 -0.23
C ILE A 17 -7.08 -18.32 -1.40
N SER A 18 -5.86 -17.79 -1.24
CA SER A 18 -5.18 -17.00 -2.27
C SER A 18 -4.94 -17.78 -3.56
N SER A 19 -4.72 -19.09 -3.51
CA SER A 19 -4.49 -19.89 -4.73
C SER A 19 -5.73 -20.04 -5.61
N PHE A 20 -6.92 -19.76 -5.08
CA PHE A 20 -8.17 -19.74 -5.87
C PHE A 20 -8.52 -18.36 -6.43
N ILE A 21 -7.75 -17.33 -6.07
CA ILE A 21 -8.02 -15.93 -6.45
C ILE A 21 -7.05 -15.55 -7.57
N GLN A 22 -7.58 -14.91 -8.62
CA GLN A 22 -6.73 -14.33 -9.65
C GLN A 22 -6.09 -13.04 -9.12
N PRO A 23 -4.80 -12.80 -9.41
CA PRO A 23 -4.15 -11.55 -9.05
C PRO A 23 -4.83 -10.38 -9.78
N PRO A 24 -4.75 -9.16 -9.22
CA PRO A 24 -5.32 -7.98 -9.86
C PRO A 24 -4.58 -7.64 -11.17
N ASP A 25 -5.30 -7.09 -12.15
CA ASP A 25 -4.72 -6.63 -13.41
C ASP A 25 -3.65 -5.53 -13.20
N LEU A 26 -3.85 -4.72 -12.14
CA LEU A 26 -2.93 -3.68 -11.70
C LEU A 26 -3.01 -3.50 -10.19
N LEU A 27 -1.87 -3.61 -9.51
CA LEU A 27 -1.70 -3.21 -8.12
C LEU A 27 -1.16 -1.78 -8.05
N ILE A 28 -1.84 -0.90 -7.31
CA ILE A 28 -1.39 0.48 -7.09
C ILE A 28 -0.84 0.59 -5.67
N TYR A 29 0.45 0.92 -5.56
CA TYR A 29 1.12 1.13 -4.28
C TYR A 29 1.36 2.63 -4.04
N LEU A 30 0.63 3.19 -3.07
CA LEU A 30 0.80 4.57 -2.62
C LEU A 30 1.96 4.64 -1.63
N ARG A 31 3.13 5.03 -2.13
CA ARG A 31 4.37 5.10 -1.39
C ARG A 31 4.51 6.45 -0.71
N ALA A 32 4.74 6.44 0.60
CA ALA A 32 4.86 7.64 1.42
C ALA A 32 6.01 7.50 2.42
N SER A 33 6.66 8.62 2.76
CA SER A 33 7.58 8.63 3.89
C SER A 33 6.82 8.61 5.23
N VAL A 34 7.52 8.14 6.28
CA VAL A 34 6.96 8.11 7.65
C VAL A 34 6.47 9.50 8.11
N PRO A 35 7.19 10.62 7.86
CA PRO A 35 6.68 11.96 8.17
C PRO A 35 5.35 12.28 7.48
N THR A 36 5.22 11.95 6.19
CA THR A 36 3.98 12.16 5.42
C THR A 36 2.82 11.36 6.01
N LEU A 37 3.05 10.09 6.34
CA LEU A 37 2.04 9.23 6.97
C LEU A 37 1.59 9.78 8.33
N VAL A 38 2.52 10.25 9.17
CA VAL A 38 2.20 10.87 10.46
C VAL A 38 1.35 12.11 10.27
N ASN A 39 1.72 13.00 9.34
CA ASN A 39 0.97 14.21 9.04
C ASN A 39 -0.47 13.88 8.57
N GLN A 40 -0.62 12.86 7.71
CA GLN A 40 -1.94 12.41 7.26
C GLN A 40 -2.78 11.80 8.38
N ILE A 41 -2.20 10.97 9.24
CA ILE A 41 -2.88 10.41 10.43
C ILE A 41 -3.39 11.53 11.33
N GLN A 42 -2.55 12.53 11.60
CA GLN A 42 -2.92 13.69 12.41
C GLN A 42 -4.03 14.52 11.74
N LYS A 43 -3.95 14.79 10.43
CA LYS A 43 -4.98 15.51 9.67
C LYS A 43 -6.35 14.81 9.72
N ARG A 44 -6.40 13.47 9.80
CA ARG A 44 -7.65 12.70 9.90
C ARG A 44 -8.31 12.76 11.27
N GLY A 45 -7.56 13.07 12.34
CA GLY A 45 -8.11 13.27 13.69
C GLY A 45 -8.81 12.06 14.31
N ARG A 46 -8.45 10.83 13.91
CA ARG A 46 -9.05 9.60 14.46
C ARG A 46 -8.46 9.33 15.83
N GLU A 47 -9.28 9.41 16.89
CA GLU A 47 -8.82 9.30 18.27
C GLU A 47 -8.02 8.02 18.58
N TYR A 48 -8.35 6.91 17.93
CA TYR A 48 -7.64 5.63 18.09
C TYR A 48 -6.28 5.58 17.38
N GLU A 49 -6.01 6.46 16.39
CA GLU A 49 -4.73 6.52 15.68
C GLU A 49 -3.68 7.34 16.45
N ASN A 50 -4.09 8.19 17.41
CA ASN A 50 -3.20 9.07 18.19
C ASN A 50 -2.14 8.31 19.01
N ASN A 51 -2.40 7.05 19.36
CA ASN A 51 -1.49 6.21 20.14
C ASN A 51 -0.58 5.33 19.25
N ILE A 52 -0.62 5.48 17.92
CA ILE A 52 0.28 4.76 17.03
C ILE A 52 1.69 5.28 17.26
N ARG A 53 2.56 4.39 17.74
CA ARG A 53 3.96 4.76 17.96
C ARG A 53 4.72 4.90 16.64
N LEU A 54 5.63 5.86 16.59
CA LEU A 54 6.46 6.13 15.41
C LEU A 54 7.33 4.92 15.02
N ASP A 55 7.85 4.17 15.99
CA ASP A 55 8.64 2.94 15.76
C ASP A 55 7.80 1.85 15.08
N TYR A 56 6.53 1.74 15.48
CA TYR A 56 5.60 0.81 14.86
C TYR A 56 5.32 1.18 13.41
N LEU A 57 5.01 2.46 13.15
CA LEU A 57 4.74 2.95 11.80
C LEU A 57 5.96 2.77 10.88
N LYS A 58 7.17 3.05 11.37
CA LYS A 58 8.41 2.82 10.62
C LYS A 58 8.58 1.35 10.23
N ARG A 59 8.43 0.43 11.19
CA ARG A 59 8.51 -1.02 10.93
C ARG A 59 7.45 -1.51 9.97
N LEU A 60 6.25 -0.93 10.03
CA LEU A 60 5.17 -1.24 9.10
C LEU A 60 5.55 -0.79 7.68
N ASN A 61 6.05 0.44 7.53
CA ASN A 61 6.51 0.97 6.25
C ASN A 61 7.62 0.10 5.64
N GLU A 62 8.62 -0.29 6.43
CA GLU A 62 9.70 -1.20 6.00
C GLU A 62 9.16 -2.55 5.52
N ARG A 63 8.12 -3.09 6.17
CA ARG A 63 7.49 -4.36 5.75
C ARG A 63 6.74 -4.23 4.43
N TYR A 64 6.03 -3.13 4.20
CA TYR A 64 5.35 -2.86 2.94
C TYR A 64 6.34 -2.66 1.79
N GLU A 65 7.41 -1.89 2.02
CA GLU A 65 8.50 -1.73 1.05
C GLU A 65 9.19 -3.05 0.70
N ALA A 66 9.43 -3.90 1.71
CA ALA A 66 10.00 -5.23 1.49
C ALA A 66 9.04 -6.14 0.71
N TRP A 67 7.73 -6.08 1.00
CA TRP A 67 6.74 -6.90 0.29
C TRP A 67 6.57 -6.44 -1.16
N ILE A 68 6.42 -5.14 -1.39
CA ILE A 68 6.16 -4.61 -2.73
C ILE A 68 7.35 -4.80 -3.67
N SER A 69 8.59 -4.80 -3.13
CA SER A 69 9.79 -5.10 -3.92
C SER A 69 9.90 -6.57 -4.34
N THR A 70 9.10 -7.47 -3.74
CA THR A 70 9.01 -8.90 -4.09
C THR A 70 7.73 -9.26 -4.85
N TYR A 71 6.90 -8.28 -5.19
CA TYR A 71 5.63 -8.51 -5.87
C TYR A 71 5.85 -8.78 -7.37
N GLU A 72 5.49 -9.99 -7.82
CA GLU A 72 5.65 -10.43 -9.22
C GLU A 72 4.33 -10.97 -9.83
N GLU A 73 3.22 -10.90 -9.11
CA GLU A 73 1.95 -11.56 -9.50
C GLU A 73 1.15 -10.78 -10.56
N GLY A 74 1.50 -9.52 -10.84
CA GLY A 74 0.80 -8.68 -11.82
C GLY A 74 1.52 -7.36 -12.06
N LYS A 75 0.87 -6.44 -12.79
CA LYS A 75 1.41 -5.09 -12.99
C LYS A 75 1.42 -4.32 -11.68
N LEU A 76 2.42 -3.48 -11.49
CA LEU A 76 2.61 -2.67 -10.28
C LEU A 76 2.85 -1.22 -10.67
N LEU A 77 1.97 -0.33 -10.22
CA LEU A 77 2.16 1.11 -10.31
C LEU A 77 2.49 1.67 -8.93
N VAL A 78 3.69 2.22 -8.79
CA VAL A 78 4.11 2.92 -7.56
C VAL A 78 3.85 4.42 -7.73
N VAL A 79 3.03 4.98 -6.83
CA VAL A 79 2.72 6.41 -6.77
C VAL A 79 3.37 7.00 -5.53
N ASP A 80 4.32 7.90 -5.72
CA ASP A 80 4.94 8.65 -4.61
C ASP A 80 4.01 9.78 -4.16
N ILE A 81 3.49 9.67 -2.93
CA ILE A 81 2.56 10.64 -2.34
C ILE A 81 3.27 11.73 -1.52
N ASP A 82 4.59 11.69 -1.37
CA ASP A 82 5.32 12.78 -0.72
C ASP A 82 5.32 14.04 -1.61
N ASN A 83 5.32 13.84 -2.92
CA ASN A 83 5.37 14.90 -3.94
C ASN A 83 4.05 15.05 -4.71
N ASN A 84 3.00 14.32 -4.31
CA ASN A 84 1.72 14.30 -5.01
C ASN A 84 0.58 14.56 -4.01
N ASN A 85 -0.16 15.64 -4.24
CA ASN A 85 -1.28 16.03 -3.37
C ASN A 85 -2.63 15.80 -4.06
N PHE A 86 -2.86 14.63 -4.63
CA PHE A 86 -4.11 14.29 -5.32
C PHE A 86 -5.43 14.55 -4.54
N PRO A 87 -5.49 14.54 -3.18
CA PRO A 87 -6.73 14.88 -2.49
C PRO A 87 -7.15 16.35 -2.69
N ASP A 88 -6.17 17.25 -2.77
CA ASP A 88 -6.40 18.70 -2.81
C ASP A 88 -5.96 19.32 -4.17
N ASN A 89 -5.30 18.55 -5.05
CA ASN A 89 -4.80 19.00 -6.35
C ASN A 89 -5.32 18.10 -7.51
N PRO A 90 -6.29 18.57 -8.30
CA PRO A 90 -6.83 17.83 -9.45
C PRO A 90 -5.80 17.50 -10.53
N GLU A 91 -4.75 18.31 -10.69
CA GLU A 91 -3.70 18.04 -11.68
C GLU A 91 -2.88 16.80 -11.30
N ASP A 92 -2.57 16.66 -10.02
CA ASP A 92 -1.83 15.51 -9.47
C ASP A 92 -2.66 14.23 -9.58
N LEU A 93 -3.97 14.33 -9.37
CA LEU A 93 -4.90 13.23 -9.64
C LEU A 93 -4.92 12.85 -11.12
N GLY A 94 -4.94 13.84 -12.02
CA GLY A 94 -4.87 13.63 -13.46
C GLY A 94 -3.63 12.85 -13.90
N LYS A 95 -2.46 13.18 -13.32
CA LYS A 95 -1.20 12.44 -13.58
C LYS A 95 -1.27 10.98 -13.13
N ILE A 96 -1.91 10.71 -11.99
CA ILE A 96 -2.11 9.34 -11.49
C ILE A 96 -3.05 8.58 -12.43
N ILE A 97 -4.19 9.17 -12.80
CA ILE A 97 -5.15 8.55 -13.72
C ILE A 97 -4.49 8.23 -15.06
N GLN A 98 -3.73 9.18 -15.62
CA GLN A 98 -3.02 8.96 -16.88
C GLN A 98 -1.99 7.83 -16.76
N SER A 99 -1.30 7.71 -15.63
CA SER A 99 -0.36 6.61 -15.37
C SER A 99 -1.09 5.26 -15.26
N ILE A 100 -2.28 5.23 -14.64
CA ILE A 100 -3.13 4.04 -14.56
C ILE A 100 -3.61 3.63 -15.95
N GLU A 101 -4.11 4.57 -16.75
CA GLU A 101 -4.57 4.30 -18.11
C GLU A 101 -3.45 3.76 -18.99
N ALA A 102 -2.25 4.34 -18.90
CA ALA A 102 -1.07 3.86 -19.63
C ALA A 102 -0.72 2.41 -19.26
N GLU A 103 -0.80 2.07 -17.97
CA GLU A 103 -0.47 0.74 -17.46
C GLU A 103 -1.54 -0.30 -17.83
N ILE A 104 -2.83 0.06 -17.79
CA ILE A 104 -3.94 -0.84 -18.13
C ILE A 104 -4.03 -1.08 -19.64
N HIS A 105 -4.01 -0.01 -20.44
CA HIS A 105 -4.28 -0.11 -21.88
C HIS A 105 -3.05 -0.48 -22.71
N GLY A 106 -1.85 -0.33 -22.15
CA GLY A 106 -0.62 -0.42 -22.92
C GLY A 106 -0.53 0.76 -23.88
N LEU A 107 0.63 1.42 -23.91
CA LEU A 107 0.96 2.27 -25.04
C LEU A 107 0.82 1.42 -26.32
N PHE A 108 0.15 1.97 -27.34
CA PHE A 108 0.07 1.41 -28.70
C PHE A 108 1.37 0.74 -29.16
#